data_AF-A0A9E3NT96-F1
#
_entry.id   AF-A0A9E3NT96-F1
#
_cell.length_a   1.000
_cell.length_b   1.000
_cell.length_c   1.000
_cell.angle_alpha   90.00
_cell.angle_beta   90.00
_cell.angle_gamma   90.00
#
_symmetry.space_group_name_H-M   'P 1'
#
loop_
_entity.id
_entity.type
_entity.pdbx_description
1 polymer ?
#
loop_
_entity_poly.entity_id
_entity_poly.type
_entity_poly.pdbx_seq_one_letter_code
_entity_poly.pdbx_strand_id
1 'polypeptide(L)'
;MRGPRLHLFVCANRREGSPLGPGCGERGDAAYDALKAEVGARGLVARVWVTKTHCLGICPPQGATVARYPSSDPIRAGLAPAEAVALLDEPEAPATPSWSDIERELTAIEELQTKKVLDLARRLRPGLTLEDIQNPHDFPELDDPDWHYADGILTGVKTVTTALRAQRNRG
;
A
#
# COMPACT_ATOMS: atom_id res chain seq x y z
N MET A 1 10.06 -19.55 -5.48
CA MET A 1 10.92 -18.96 -4.43
C MET A 1 10.00 -18.19 -3.49
N ARG A 2 9.99 -18.47 -2.18
CA ARG A 2 9.21 -17.65 -1.23
C ARG A 2 9.96 -16.33 -1.03
N GLY A 3 9.24 -15.20 -1.01
CA GLY A 3 9.84 -13.88 -0.77
C GLY A 3 10.49 -13.75 0.63
N PRO A 4 11.13 -12.61 0.94
CA PRO A 4 11.71 -12.40 2.26
C PRO A 4 10.61 -12.44 3.33
N ARG A 5 10.98 -12.89 4.53
CA ARG A 5 10.13 -12.78 5.73
C ARG A 5 9.91 -11.31 6.10
N LEU A 6 10.95 -10.50 5.91
CA LEU A 6 10.97 -9.09 6.27
C LEU A 6 11.68 -8.31 5.16
N HIS A 7 11.06 -7.24 4.67
CA HIS A 7 11.66 -6.30 3.74
C HIS A 7 11.63 -4.90 4.35
N LEU A 8 12.82 -4.36 4.59
CA LEU A 8 13.04 -3.00 5.06
C LEU A 8 13.43 -2.11 3.88
N PHE A 9 12.71 -1.01 3.67
CA PHE A 9 13.06 0.02 2.71
C PHE A 9 13.56 1.25 3.45
N VAL A 10 14.82 1.63 3.25
CA VAL A 10 15.46 2.72 3.98
C VAL A 10 15.55 3.95 3.07
N CYS A 11 14.87 5.03 3.44
CA CYS A 11 14.96 6.29 2.70
C CYS A 11 16.37 6.89 2.86
N ALA A 12 17.08 7.06 1.75
CA ALA A 12 18.36 7.78 1.68
C ALA A 12 18.28 9.00 0.75
N ASN A 13 17.06 9.51 0.50
CA ASN A 13 16.83 10.63 -0.40
C ASN A 13 17.55 11.90 0.06
N ARG A 14 18.13 12.62 -0.89
CA ARG A 14 18.80 13.91 -0.69
C ARG A 14 18.05 15.00 -1.45
N ARG A 15 17.99 16.19 -0.89
CA ARG A 15 17.36 17.38 -1.51
C ARG A 15 18.17 18.61 -1.18
N GLU A 16 18.27 19.50 -2.15
CA GLU A 16 18.81 20.84 -1.97
C GLU A 16 17.67 21.86 -2.03
N GLY A 17 17.66 22.85 -1.14
CA GLY A 17 16.69 23.95 -1.15
C GLY A 17 15.21 23.57 -0.97
N SER A 18 14.91 22.34 -0.50
CA SER A 18 13.54 21.86 -0.36
C SER A 18 12.86 22.36 0.93
N PRO A 19 11.60 22.83 0.87
CA PRO A 19 10.85 23.25 2.06
C PRO A 19 10.54 22.09 3.02
N LEU A 20 10.63 20.84 2.55
CA LEU A 20 10.50 19.62 3.35
C LEU A 20 11.81 19.20 4.03
N GLY A 21 12.86 20.02 3.93
CA GLY A 21 14.20 19.74 4.44
C GLY A 21 15.08 18.95 3.45
N PRO A 22 16.30 18.56 3.87
CA PRO A 22 17.32 17.96 3.01
C PRO A 22 17.05 16.49 2.64
N GLY A 23 15.96 15.91 3.14
CA GLY A 23 15.70 14.46 3.06
C GLY A 23 16.45 13.67 4.14
N CYS A 24 16.36 12.34 4.07
CA CYS A 24 17.01 11.46 5.04
C CYS A 24 18.53 11.40 4.85
N GLY A 25 19.01 11.44 3.60
CA GLY A 25 20.43 11.57 3.25
C GLY A 25 21.36 10.66 4.06
N GLU A 26 22.38 11.25 4.69
CA GLU A 26 23.40 10.53 5.45
C GLU A 26 22.84 9.76 6.64
N ARG A 27 21.76 10.27 7.26
CA ARG A 27 21.05 9.56 8.33
C ARG A 27 20.42 8.27 7.81
N GLY A 28 19.89 8.33 6.59
CA GLY A 28 19.37 7.17 5.86
C GLY A 28 20.47 6.17 5.51
N ASP A 29 21.62 6.64 5.05
CA ASP A 29 22.77 5.79 4.76
C ASP A 29 23.27 5.07 6.03
N ALA A 30 23.41 5.80 7.14
CA ALA A 30 23.81 5.21 8.43
C ALA A 30 22.83 4.14 8.93
N ALA A 31 21.52 4.38 8.80
CA ALA A 31 20.50 3.38 9.15
C ALA A 31 20.56 2.14 8.22
N TYR A 32 20.78 2.34 6.93
CA TYR A 32 20.93 1.25 5.95
C TYR A 32 22.15 0.39 6.27
N ASP A 33 23.31 1.01 6.52
CA ASP A 33 24.56 0.31 6.80
C ASP A 33 24.46 -0.48 8.11
N ALA A 34 23.90 0.11 9.17
CA ALA A 34 23.65 -0.59 10.44
C ALA A 34 22.74 -1.81 10.25
N LEU A 35 21.65 -1.68 9.50
CA LEU A 35 20.75 -2.78 9.19
C LEU A 35 21.44 -3.89 8.38
N LYS A 36 22.25 -3.53 7.37
CA LYS A 36 22.99 -4.51 6.56
C LYS A 36 24.03 -5.25 7.39
N ALA A 37 24.76 -4.55 8.25
CA ALA A 37 25.73 -5.14 9.16
C ALA A 37 25.06 -6.13 10.12
N GLU A 38 23.94 -5.73 10.74
CA GLU A 38 23.23 -6.58 11.69
C GLU A 38 22.60 -7.82 11.02
N VAL A 39 21.97 -7.64 9.86
CA VAL A 39 21.40 -8.77 9.08
C VAL A 39 22.50 -9.76 8.69
N GLY A 40 23.69 -9.27 8.33
CA GLY A 40 24.86 -10.10 8.06
C GLY A 40 25.35 -10.85 9.30
N ALA A 41 25.53 -10.14 10.41
CA ALA A 41 25.99 -10.70 11.68
C ALA A 41 25.06 -11.80 12.22
N ARG A 42 23.74 -11.64 12.01
CA ARG A 42 22.72 -12.63 12.41
C ARG A 42 22.51 -13.77 11.40
N GLY A 43 23.21 -13.76 10.26
CA GLY A 43 23.03 -14.77 9.20
C GLY A 43 21.65 -14.74 8.53
N LEU A 44 20.98 -13.57 8.51
CA LEU A 44 19.59 -13.41 8.07
C LEU A 44 19.44 -13.02 6.60
N VAL A 45 20.53 -12.94 5.83
CA VAL A 45 20.57 -12.41 4.46
C VAL A 45 19.59 -13.09 3.48
N ALA A 46 19.26 -14.36 3.68
CA ALA A 46 18.30 -15.09 2.83
C ALA A 46 16.83 -14.78 3.16
N ARG A 47 16.54 -14.23 4.34
CA ARG A 47 15.17 -14.04 4.87
C ARG A 47 14.82 -12.59 5.17
N VAL A 48 15.80 -11.73 5.36
CA VAL A 48 15.62 -10.30 5.62
C VAL A 48 16.29 -9.50 4.51
N TRP A 49 15.49 -8.74 3.78
CA TRP A 49 15.97 -7.86 2.73
C TRP A 49 15.98 -6.42 3.23
N VAL A 50 17.06 -5.70 2.94
CA VAL A 50 17.22 -4.29 3.27
C VAL A 50 17.57 -3.57 1.97
N THR A 51 16.68 -2.69 1.53
CA THR A 51 16.79 -1.97 0.26
C THR A 51 16.86 -0.48 0.54
N LYS A 52 17.86 0.19 -0.03
CA LYS A 52 17.95 1.65 -0.01
C LYS A 52 16.98 2.22 -1.03
N THR A 53 16.23 3.25 -0.67
CA THR A 53 15.24 3.89 -1.54
C THR A 53 15.41 5.40 -1.58
N HIS A 54 14.76 6.03 -2.57
CA HIS A 54 14.49 7.47 -2.55
C HIS A 54 13.36 7.78 -1.56
N CYS A 55 12.73 8.95 -1.73
CA CYS A 55 11.77 9.52 -0.79
C CYS A 55 10.60 8.56 -0.49
N LEU A 56 10.31 8.35 0.80
CA LEU A 56 9.14 7.59 1.30
C LEU A 56 7.99 8.50 1.73
N GLY A 57 8.00 9.78 1.32
CA GLY A 57 6.94 10.75 1.61
C GLY A 57 7.06 11.48 2.95
N ILE A 58 7.80 10.93 3.92
CA ILE A 58 7.97 11.53 5.26
C ILE A 58 9.44 11.87 5.49
N CYS A 59 9.73 13.16 5.71
CA CYS A 59 11.07 13.67 6.03
C CYS A 59 11.10 14.11 7.51
N PRO A 60 11.69 13.31 8.42
CA PRO A 60 11.76 13.65 9.83
C PRO A 60 12.88 14.67 10.10
N PRO A 61 12.73 15.51 11.15
CA PRO A 61 13.75 16.50 11.52
C PRO A 61 15.07 15.84 11.96
N GLN A 62 15.01 14.64 12.54
CA GLN A 62 16.15 13.81 12.94
C GLN A 62 15.97 12.36 12.49
N GLY A 63 17.02 11.54 12.50
CA GLY A 63 16.97 10.13 12.07
C GLY A 63 16.55 9.89 10.60
N ALA A 64 16.12 8.68 10.29
CA ALA A 64 15.71 8.27 8.94
C ALA A 64 14.28 7.73 8.93
N THR A 65 13.70 7.67 7.74
CA THR A 65 12.44 6.97 7.49
C THR A 65 12.72 5.57 6.95
N VAL A 66 12.14 4.56 7.59
CA VAL A 66 12.21 3.16 7.16
C VAL A 66 10.80 2.63 6.96
N ALA A 67 10.53 2.01 5.80
CA ALA A 67 9.34 1.20 5.62
C ALA A 67 9.59 -0.25 6.00
N ARG A 68 8.73 -0.85 6.81
CA ARG A 68 8.82 -2.24 7.28
C ARG A 68 7.67 -3.07 6.72
N TYR A 69 7.99 -4.15 6.00
CA TYR A 69 6.99 -5.07 5.48
C TYR A 69 7.29 -6.54 5.83
N PRO A 70 6.27 -7.31 6.26
CA PRO A 70 4.91 -6.87 6.60
C PRO A 70 4.86 -6.11 7.95
N SER A 71 4.01 -5.09 8.05
CA SER A 71 3.77 -4.34 9.30
C SER A 71 2.37 -3.69 9.27
N SER A 72 1.69 -3.62 10.42
CA SER A 72 0.46 -2.81 10.58
C SER A 72 0.75 -1.31 10.66
N ASP A 73 1.96 -0.95 11.07
CA ASP A 73 2.51 0.40 11.01
C ASP A 73 3.75 0.38 10.11
N PRO A 74 3.57 0.52 8.78
CA PRO A 74 4.62 0.25 7.82
C PRO A 74 5.65 1.35 7.71
N ILE A 75 5.38 2.60 8.12
CA ILE A 75 6.32 3.73 7.94
C ILE A 75 6.77 4.27 9.28
N ARG A 76 8.05 4.07 9.60
CA ARG A 76 8.66 4.54 10.86
C ARG A 76 9.63 5.67 10.53
N ALA A 77 9.34 6.86 11.06
CA ALA A 77 10.13 8.05 10.83
C ALA A 77 10.92 8.43 12.09
N GLY A 78 12.05 9.11 11.90
CA GLY A 78 12.83 9.64 13.02
C GLY A 78 13.91 8.69 13.55
N LEU A 79 14.15 7.56 12.89
CA LEU A 79 14.96 6.48 13.44
C LEU A 79 16.47 6.77 13.39
N ALA A 80 17.14 6.72 14.53
CA ALA A 80 18.58 6.55 14.60
C ALA A 80 18.98 5.14 14.13
N PRO A 81 20.27 4.89 13.79
CA PRO A 81 20.71 3.58 13.29
C PRO A 81 20.37 2.41 14.23
N ALA A 82 20.53 2.58 15.55
CA ALA A 82 20.19 1.55 16.53
C ALA A 82 18.68 1.25 16.58
N GLU A 83 17.84 2.27 16.42
CA GLU A 83 16.37 2.12 16.39
C GLU A 83 15.92 1.46 15.09
N ALA A 84 16.58 1.76 13.97
CA ALA A 84 16.36 1.05 12.71
C ALA A 84 16.70 -0.44 12.84
N VAL A 85 17.80 -0.78 13.52
CA VAL A 85 18.18 -2.16 13.83
C VAL A 85 17.12 -2.87 14.69
N ALA A 86 16.55 -2.19 15.68
CA ALA A 86 15.51 -2.76 16.54
C ALA A 86 14.26 -3.23 15.76
N LEU A 87 14.00 -2.71 14.56
CA LEU A 87 12.92 -3.18 13.67
C LEU A 87 13.04 -4.66 13.27
N LEU A 88 14.24 -5.24 13.35
CA LEU A 88 14.49 -6.66 13.08
C LEU A 88 13.85 -7.57 14.14
N ASP A 89 13.77 -7.07 15.37
CA ASP A 89 13.29 -7.78 16.56
C ASP A 89 11.80 -7.58 16.81
N GLU A 90 11.18 -6.62 16.11
CA GLU A 90 9.74 -6.44 16.17
C GLU A 90 9.00 -7.70 15.72
N PRO A 91 7.85 -8.02 16.35
CA PRO A 91 7.04 -9.13 15.91
C PRO A 91 6.70 -8.96 14.42
N GLU A 92 6.68 -10.07 13.71
CA GLU A 92 6.15 -10.10 12.36
C GLU A 92 4.67 -9.74 12.46
N ALA A 93 4.20 -8.77 11.67
CA ALA A 93 2.77 -8.58 11.56
C ALA A 93 2.16 -9.91 11.08
N PRO A 94 0.95 -10.28 11.55
CA PRO A 94 0.34 -11.55 11.18
C PRO A 94 0.40 -11.73 9.66
N ALA A 95 1.20 -12.71 9.23
CA ALA A 95 1.65 -12.84 7.83
C ALA A 95 0.58 -13.42 6.90
N THR A 96 -0.67 -13.47 7.34
CA THR A 96 -1.78 -13.91 6.52
C THR A 96 -3.01 -13.12 6.95
N PRO A 97 -3.58 -12.29 6.07
CA PRO A 97 -4.84 -11.63 6.37
C PRO A 97 -5.87 -12.72 6.66
N SER A 98 -6.65 -12.55 7.73
CA SER A 98 -7.81 -13.39 7.97
C SER A 98 -8.80 -13.22 6.82
N TRP A 99 -9.73 -14.16 6.64
CA TRP A 99 -10.83 -13.97 5.70
C TRP A 99 -11.61 -12.68 5.96
N SER A 100 -11.78 -12.30 7.24
CA SER A 100 -12.42 -11.03 7.59
C SER A 100 -11.59 -9.81 7.18
N ASP A 101 -10.26 -9.89 7.20
CA ASP A 101 -9.40 -8.80 6.70
C ASP A 101 -9.57 -8.64 5.20
N ILE A 102 -9.51 -9.75 4.46
CA ILE A 102 -9.71 -9.74 3.00
C ILE A 102 -11.10 -9.18 2.66
N GLU A 103 -12.14 -9.62 3.36
CA GLU A 103 -13.51 -9.13 3.12
C GLU A 103 -13.69 -7.66 3.44
N ARG A 104 -13.06 -7.16 4.52
CA ARG A 104 -13.08 -5.73 4.85
C ARG A 104 -12.43 -4.91 3.73
N GLU A 105 -11.25 -5.31 3.27
CA GLU A 105 -10.55 -4.58 2.21
C GLU A 105 -11.31 -4.62 0.88
N LEU A 106 -11.88 -5.78 0.51
CA LEU A 106 -12.72 -5.90 -0.70
C LEU A 106 -13.96 -5.02 -0.62
N THR A 107 -14.61 -4.97 0.55
CA THR A 107 -15.79 -4.11 0.79
C THR A 107 -15.42 -2.64 0.62
N ALA A 108 -14.31 -2.20 1.23
CA ALA A 108 -13.84 -0.83 1.11
C ALA A 108 -13.49 -0.46 -0.34
N ILE A 109 -12.84 -1.36 -1.10
CA ILE A 109 -12.54 -1.13 -2.51
C ILE A 109 -13.82 -1.03 -3.33
N GLU A 110 -14.78 -1.93 -3.12
CA GLU A 110 -16.07 -1.93 -3.83
C GLU A 110 -16.86 -0.66 -3.56
N GLU A 111 -16.90 -0.18 -2.31
CA GLU A 111 -17.55 1.09 -1.92
C GLU A 111 -16.89 2.30 -2.61
N LEU A 112 -15.56 2.36 -2.60
CA LEU A 112 -14.80 3.44 -3.25
C LEU A 112 -15.03 3.47 -4.77
N GLN A 113 -14.97 2.31 -5.43
CA GLN A 113 -15.19 2.24 -6.87
C GLN A 113 -16.67 2.50 -7.23
N THR A 114 -17.62 2.00 -6.44
CA THR A 114 -19.06 2.29 -6.62
C THR A 114 -19.32 3.79 -6.53
N LYS A 115 -18.76 4.45 -5.52
CA LYS A 115 -18.87 5.91 -5.39
C LYS A 115 -18.26 6.63 -6.61
N LYS A 116 -17.08 6.21 -7.06
CA LYS A 116 -16.42 6.81 -8.22
C LYS A 116 -17.26 6.69 -9.49
N VAL A 117 -17.79 5.49 -9.79
CA VAL A 117 -18.65 5.25 -10.96
C VAL A 117 -19.91 6.09 -10.89
N LEU A 118 -20.57 6.16 -9.72
CA LEU A 118 -21.78 6.97 -9.54
C LEU A 118 -21.50 8.47 -9.68
N ASP A 119 -20.40 8.96 -9.10
CA ASP A 119 -20.02 10.37 -9.18
C ASP A 119 -19.69 10.77 -10.62
N LEU A 120 -19.05 9.88 -11.41
CA LEU A 120 -18.82 10.10 -12.84
C LEU A 120 -20.13 10.05 -13.64
N ALA A 121 -20.98 9.06 -13.39
CA ALA A 121 -22.30 8.93 -14.03
C ALA A 121 -23.13 10.22 -13.85
N ARG A 122 -23.16 10.76 -12.63
CA ARG A 122 -23.90 11.98 -12.30
C ARG A 122 -23.35 13.25 -12.94
N ARG A 123 -22.08 13.27 -13.35
CA ARG A 123 -21.53 14.38 -14.14
C ARG A 123 -22.04 14.35 -15.57
N LEU A 124 -22.17 13.15 -16.14
CA LEU A 124 -22.69 12.93 -17.50
C LEU A 124 -24.21 13.13 -17.55
N ARG A 125 -24.92 12.57 -16.57
CA ARG A 125 -26.37 12.67 -16.43
C ARG A 125 -26.77 12.90 -14.96
N PRO A 126 -27.10 14.14 -14.58
CA PRO A 126 -27.51 14.45 -13.21
C PRO A 126 -28.72 13.63 -12.76
N GLY A 127 -28.71 13.21 -11.50
CA GLY A 127 -29.83 12.50 -10.87
C GLY A 127 -29.77 10.97 -10.94
N LEU A 128 -28.80 10.38 -11.67
CA LEU A 128 -28.63 8.93 -11.71
C LEU A 128 -28.43 8.32 -10.30
N THR A 129 -28.98 7.13 -10.12
CA THR A 129 -28.97 6.34 -8.89
C THR A 129 -28.01 5.15 -8.99
N LEU A 130 -27.84 4.42 -7.88
CA LEU A 130 -27.06 3.18 -7.86
C LEU A 130 -27.71 2.04 -8.65
N GLU A 131 -29.03 2.07 -8.82
CA GLU A 131 -29.76 1.09 -9.63
C GLU A 131 -29.54 1.36 -11.12
N ASP A 132 -29.59 2.63 -11.51
CA ASP A 132 -29.41 3.05 -12.91
C ASP A 132 -28.05 2.60 -13.48
N ILE A 133 -26.97 2.75 -12.70
CA ILE A 133 -25.63 2.35 -13.14
C ILE A 133 -25.45 0.82 -13.26
N GLN A 134 -26.42 0.01 -12.83
CA GLN A 134 -26.41 -1.45 -13.06
C GLN A 134 -26.93 -1.80 -14.46
N ASN A 135 -27.65 -0.89 -15.10
CA ASN A 135 -28.17 -1.02 -16.47
C ASN A 135 -27.72 0.19 -17.30
N PRO A 136 -26.40 0.42 -17.48
CA PRO A 136 -25.90 1.63 -18.10
C PRO A 136 -26.34 1.78 -19.57
N HIS A 137 -26.72 0.69 -20.22
CA HIS A 137 -27.24 0.68 -21.59
C HIS A 137 -28.57 1.44 -21.76
N ASP A 138 -29.30 1.69 -20.66
CA ASP A 138 -30.52 2.50 -20.68
C ASP A 138 -30.24 4.02 -20.73
N PHE A 139 -28.96 4.41 -20.60
CA PHE A 139 -28.51 5.79 -20.52
C PHE A 139 -27.41 6.07 -21.55
N PRO A 140 -27.78 6.50 -22.78
CA PRO A 140 -26.81 6.81 -23.84
C PRO A 140 -25.73 7.82 -23.43
N GLU A 141 -26.03 8.69 -22.46
CA GLU A 141 -25.09 9.66 -21.89
C GLU A 141 -23.90 9.02 -21.17
N LEU A 142 -23.99 7.74 -20.81
CA LEU A 142 -22.91 6.96 -20.18
C LEU A 142 -21.96 6.32 -21.20
N ASP A 143 -22.16 6.54 -22.51
CA ASP A 143 -21.18 6.14 -23.52
C ASP A 143 -19.95 7.06 -23.52
N ASP A 144 -19.21 7.02 -22.41
CA ASP A 144 -18.06 7.84 -22.12
C ASP A 144 -16.85 6.97 -21.76
N PRO A 145 -15.68 7.17 -22.39
CA PRO A 145 -14.50 6.33 -22.16
C PRO A 145 -14.00 6.31 -20.71
N ASP A 146 -14.04 7.44 -20.00
CA ASP A 146 -13.56 7.54 -18.62
C ASP A 146 -14.53 6.85 -17.66
N TRP A 147 -15.83 6.93 -17.95
CA TRP A 147 -16.86 6.20 -17.24
C TRP A 147 -16.72 4.68 -17.46
N HIS A 148 -16.59 4.22 -18.70
CA HIS A 148 -16.41 2.80 -19.04
C HIS A 148 -15.17 2.18 -18.37
N TYR A 149 -14.07 2.93 -18.30
CA TYR A 149 -12.87 2.49 -17.59
C TYR A 149 -13.13 2.29 -16.09
N ALA A 150 -13.82 3.24 -15.45
CA ALA A 150 -14.15 3.14 -14.03
C ALA A 150 -15.16 2.01 -13.74
N ASP A 151 -16.17 1.84 -14.60
CA ASP A 151 -17.15 0.77 -14.50
C ASP A 151 -16.49 -0.61 -14.66
N GLY A 152 -15.64 -0.79 -15.67
CA GLY A 152 -14.90 -2.03 -15.85
C GLY A 152 -14.02 -2.43 -14.65
N ILE A 153 -13.41 -1.45 -13.96
CA ILE A 153 -12.69 -1.70 -12.69
C ILE A 153 -13.67 -2.18 -11.61
N LEU A 154 -14.83 -1.52 -11.46
CA LEU A 154 -15.85 -1.92 -10.49
C LEU A 154 -16.36 -3.34 -10.78
N THR A 155 -16.62 -3.68 -12.04
CA THR A 155 -16.99 -5.05 -12.46
C THR A 155 -15.91 -6.06 -12.10
N GLY A 156 -14.63 -5.72 -12.32
CA GLY A 156 -13.50 -6.55 -11.94
C GLY A 156 -13.45 -6.81 -10.43
N VAL A 157 -13.60 -5.76 -9.62
CA VAL A 157 -13.67 -5.86 -8.15
C VAL A 157 -14.83 -6.75 -7.72
N LYS A 158 -16.06 -6.50 -8.22
CA LYS A 158 -17.25 -7.30 -7.91
C LYS A 158 -17.10 -8.77 -8.30
N THR A 159 -16.41 -9.05 -9.41
CA THR A 159 -16.11 -10.41 -9.86
C THR A 159 -15.20 -11.13 -8.87
N VAL A 160 -14.10 -10.49 -8.45
CA VAL A 160 -13.18 -11.04 -7.45
C VAL A 160 -13.89 -11.23 -6.10
N THR A 161 -14.65 -10.23 -5.64
CA THR A 161 -15.42 -10.31 -4.40
C THR A 161 -16.39 -11.48 -4.41
N THR A 162 -17.17 -11.64 -5.49
CA THR A 162 -18.12 -12.75 -5.65
C THR A 162 -17.40 -14.11 -5.67
N ALA A 163 -16.30 -14.22 -6.41
CA ALA A 163 -15.52 -15.46 -6.49
C ALA A 163 -14.94 -15.86 -5.13
N LEU A 164 -14.37 -14.92 -4.38
CA LEU A 164 -13.80 -15.18 -3.06
C LEU A 164 -14.86 -15.54 -2.02
N ARG A 165 -16.03 -14.87 -2.02
CA ARG A 165 -17.18 -15.24 -1.18
C ARG A 165 -17.68 -16.65 -1.50
N ALA A 166 -17.76 -17.00 -2.78
CA ALA A 166 -18.15 -18.35 -3.19
C ALA A 166 -17.15 -19.41 -2.75
N GLN A 167 -15.84 -19.12 -2.78
CA GLN A 167 -14.81 -20.02 -2.25
C GLN A 167 -14.92 -20.19 -0.74
N ARG A 168 -15.16 -19.11 0.00
CA ARG A 168 -15.36 -19.17 1.46
C ARG A 168 -16.53 -20.06 1.85
N ASN A 169 -17.62 -20.03 1.08
CA ASN A 169 -18.82 -20.84 1.35
C ASN A 169 -18.69 -22.32 0.94
N ARG A 170 -17.61 -22.69 0.23
CA ARG A 170 -17.34 -24.07 -0.22
C ARG A 170 -16.44 -24.86 0.72
N GLY A 171 -15.75 -24.20 1.65
CA GLY A 171 -14.93 -24.80 2.69
C GLY A 171 -15.63 -24.77 4.04
#